data_AF-A0A3D4E7I2-F1
#
_entry.id   AF-A0A3D4E7I2-F1
#
_cell.length_a   1.000
_cell.length_b   1.000
_cell.length_c   1.000
_cell.angle_alpha   90.00
_cell.angle_beta   90.00
_cell.angle_gamma   90.00
#
_symmetry.space_group_name_H-M   'P 1'
#
loop_
_entity.id
_entity.type
_entity.pdbx_description
1 polymer ?
#
loop_
_entity_poly.entity_id
_entity_poly.type
_entity_poly.pdbx_seq_one_letter_code
_entity_poly.pdbx_strand_id
1 'polypeptide(L)' 'MILCVCNAFSDKKAKAHMQEKGGRCSVSEVYSACSGGQSPNCCQCLETLKDMVKTHNGTVVSG' A
#
# COMPACT_ATOMS: atom_id res chain seq x y z
N MET A 1 1.29 12.03 3.46
CA MET A 1 -0.17 12.22 3.50
C MET A 1 -0.85 11.05 4.21
N ILE A 2 -1.99 11.30 4.84
CA ILE A 2 -2.89 10.22 5.22
C ILE A 2 -3.41 9.59 3.92
N LEU A 3 -3.23 8.30 3.77
CA LEU A 3 -3.62 7.54 2.58
C LEU A 3 -5.03 6.97 2.75
N CYS A 4 -5.35 6.42 3.92
CA CYS A 4 -6.70 5.98 4.27
C CYS A 4 -7.15 6.63 5.57
N VAL A 5 -8.27 7.35 5.53
CA VAL A 5 -8.88 7.95 6.72
C VAL A 5 -9.68 6.91 7.51
N CYS A 6 -10.41 6.00 6.84
CA CYS A 6 -11.24 4.99 7.49
C CYS A 6 -10.43 4.04 8.40
N ASN A 7 -9.29 3.56 7.92
CA ASN A 7 -8.41 2.64 8.66
C ASN A 7 -7.07 3.33 9.02
N ALA A 8 -7.10 4.67 9.10
CA ALA A 8 -6.06 5.57 9.62
C ALA A 8 -4.60 5.15 9.35
N PHE A 9 -4.20 5.05 8.07
CA PHE A 9 -2.79 4.83 7.72
C PHE A 9 -2.28 5.82 6.67
N SER A 10 -0.96 6.05 6.69
CA SER A 10 -0.27 7.02 5.85
C SER A 10 0.40 6.37 4.64
N ASP A 11 0.69 7.16 3.61
CA ASP A 11 1.46 6.71 2.45
C ASP A 11 2.87 6.24 2.85
N LYS A 12 3.46 6.87 3.89
CA LYS A 12 4.76 6.49 4.44
C LYS A 12 4.75 5.07 4.98
N LYS A 13 3.69 4.67 5.69
CA LYS A 13 3.55 3.30 6.21
C LYS A 13 3.46 2.28 5.06
N ALA A 14 2.69 2.60 4.02
CA ALA A 14 2.59 1.75 2.83
C ALA A 14 3.93 1.61 2.11
N LYS A 15 4.66 2.72 1.91
CA LYS A 15 5.99 2.72 1.29
C LYS A 15 7.01 1.92 2.10
N ALA A 16 7.06 2.13 3.41
CA ALA A 16 7.95 1.39 4.30
C ALA A 16 7.71 -0.12 4.16
N HIS A 17 6.45 -0.57 4.25
CA HIS A 17 6.13 -1.99 4.09
C HIS A 17 6.56 -2.58 2.74
N MET A 18 6.32 -1.85 1.64
CA MET A 18 6.74 -2.30 0.30
C MET A 18 8.27 -2.40 0.17
N GLN A 19 9.00 -1.44 0.76
CA GLN A 19 10.47 -1.44 0.78
C GLN A 19 11.02 -2.57 1.67
N GLU A 20 10.47 -2.76 2.86
CA GLU A 20 10.85 -3.84 3.79
C GLU A 20 10.63 -5.22 3.20
N LYS A 21 9.56 -5.40 2.40
CA LYS A 21 9.30 -6.67 1.71
C LYS A 21 10.34 -6.98 0.62
N GLY A 22 11.01 -5.98 0.05
CA GLY A 22 12.11 -6.16 -0.90
C GLY A 22 11.73 -6.76 -2.26
N GLY A 23 10.43 -6.90 -2.57
CA GLY A 23 9.95 -7.54 -3.79
C GLY A 23 8.58 -7.05 -4.22
N ARG A 24 7.96 -7.75 -5.18
CA ARG A 24 6.62 -7.39 -5.67
C ARG A 24 5.57 -7.52 -4.58
N CYS A 25 4.68 -6.54 -4.52
CA CYS A 25 3.60 -6.47 -3.56
C CYS A 25 2.25 -6.45 -4.27
N SER A 26 1.20 -6.89 -3.56
CA SER A 26 -0.20 -6.76 -4.01
C SER A 26 -0.91 -5.70 -3.18
N VAL A 27 -1.86 -4.98 -3.78
CA VAL A 27 -2.64 -3.94 -3.09
C VAL A 27 -3.28 -4.47 -1.80
N SER A 28 -3.89 -5.66 -1.87
CA SER A 28 -4.52 -6.30 -0.71
C SER A 28 -3.55 -6.60 0.43
N GLU A 29 -2.32 -6.97 0.10
CA GLU A 29 -1.29 -7.28 1.09
C GLU A 29 -0.82 -6.01 1.80
N VAL A 30 -0.47 -4.97 1.02
CA VAL A 30 -0.05 -3.68 1.57
C VAL A 30 -1.18 -3.05 2.39
N TYR A 31 -2.42 -3.14 1.92
CA TYR A 31 -3.59 -2.65 2.64
C TYR A 31 -3.77 -3.38 3.98
N SER A 32 -3.75 -4.71 3.96
CA SER A 32 -3.89 -5.54 5.16
C SER A 32 -2.80 -5.23 6.18
N ALA A 33 -1.54 -5.16 5.74
CA ALA A 33 -0.41 -4.82 6.60
C ALA A 33 -0.53 -3.41 7.21
N CYS A 34 -1.00 -2.42 6.44
CA CYS A 34 -1.12 -1.05 6.91
C CYS A 34 -2.31 -0.82 7.84
N SER A 35 -3.40 -1.55 7.64
CA SER A 35 -4.65 -1.42 8.39
C SER A 35 -4.80 -2.40 9.56
N GLY A 36 -3.83 -3.30 9.77
CA GLY A 36 -3.92 -4.32 10.82
C GLY A 36 -4.92 -5.44 10.47
N GLY A 37 -5.03 -5.80 9.19
CA GLY A 37 -5.92 -6.86 8.72
C GLY A 37 -7.36 -6.42 8.45
N GLN A 38 -7.65 -5.12 8.50
CA GLN A 38 -9.00 -4.63 8.23
C GLN A 38 -9.34 -4.66 6.74
N SER A 39 -10.63 -4.73 6.46
CA SER A 39 -11.16 -4.61 5.10
C SER A 39 -11.37 -3.15 4.70
N PRO A 40 -11.33 -2.82 3.40
CA PRO A 40 -11.68 -1.50 2.90
C PRO A 40 -13.11 -1.09 3.24
N ASN A 41 -13.29 0.15 3.69
CA ASN A 41 -14.61 0.70 4.00
C ASN A 41 -15.19 1.50 2.81
N CYS A 42 -14.62 2.68 2.50
CA CYS A 42 -15.09 3.54 1.41
C CYS A 42 -14.34 3.35 0.07
N CYS A 43 -13.30 2.52 0.05
CA CYS A 43 -12.43 2.23 -1.10
C CYS A 43 -11.70 3.43 -1.74
N GLN A 44 -11.89 4.67 -1.27
CA GLN A 44 -11.28 5.88 -1.84
C GLN A 44 -9.74 5.86 -1.83
N CYS A 45 -9.15 5.23 -0.82
CA CYS A 45 -7.70 5.09 -0.71
C CYS A 45 -7.09 4.06 -1.67
N LEU A 46 -7.92 3.19 -2.28
CA LEU A 46 -7.43 2.04 -3.03
C LEU A 46 -6.82 2.43 -4.38
N GLU A 47 -7.33 3.46 -5.06
CA GLU A 47 -6.73 3.93 -6.32
C GLU A 47 -5.32 4.45 -6.10
N THR A 48 -5.13 5.34 -5.11
CA THR A 48 -3.81 5.85 -4.75
C THR A 48 -2.88 4.73 -4.30
N LEU A 49 -3.36 3.80 -3.47
CA LEU A 49 -2.56 2.65 -3.05
C LEU A 49 -2.19 1.74 -4.24
N LYS A 50 -3.09 1.56 -5.21
CA LYS A 50 -2.84 0.78 -6.43
C LYS A 50 -1.76 1.41 -7.29
N ASP A 51 -1.79 2.74 -7.47
CA ASP A 51 -0.75 3.46 -8.19
C ASP A 51 0.62 3.34 -7.50
N MET A 52 0.65 3.47 -6.17
CA MET A 52 1.87 3.29 -5.39
C MET A 52 2.46 1.87 -5.53
N VAL A 53 1.62 0.84 -5.43
CA VAL A 53 2.05 -0.56 -5.62
C VAL A 53 2.52 -0.81 -7.05
N LYS A 54 1.84 -0.25 -8.06
CA LYS A 54 2.25 -0.36 -9.45
C LYS A 54 3.63 0.28 -9.67
N THR A 55 3.85 1.47 -9.11
CA THR A 55 5.13 2.19 -9.18
C THR A 55 6.24 1.38 -8.53
N HIS A 56 6.05 0.92 -7.29
CA HIS A 56 7.01 0.05 -6.60
C HIS A 56 7.32 -1.21 -7.40
N ASN A 57 6.29 -1.92 -7.87
CA ASN A 57 6.48 -3.14 -8.67
C ASN A 57 7.23 -2.90 -9.98
N GLY A 58 7.13 -1.70 -10.56
CA GLY A 58 7.92 -1.31 -11.73
C GLY A 58 9.41 -1.13 -11.41
N THR A 59 9.74 -0.65 -10.21
CA THR A 59 11.14 -0.45 -9.80
C THR A 59 11.83 -1.76 -9.43
N VAL A 60 11.13 -2.68 -8.74
CA VAL A 60 11.73 -4.00 -8.38
C VAL A 60 11.89 -4.95 -9.57
N VAL A 61 11.19 -4.77 -10.68
CA VAL A 61 11.37 -5.61 -11.90
C VAL A 61 12.65 -5.25 -12.67
N SER A 62 13.25 -4.10 -12.40
CA SER A 62 14.43 -3.61 -13.12
C SER A 62 15.74 -3.83 -12.35
N GLY A 63 15.71 -4.57 -11.23
CA GLY A 63 16.86 -4.83 -10.35
C GLY A 63 17.30 -6.29 -10.37
#